data_AF-A0A971GS97-F1
#
_entry.id   AF-A0A971GS97-F1
#
_cell.length_a   1.000
_cell.length_b   1.000
_cell.length_c   1.000
_cell.angle_alpha   90.00
_cell.angle_beta   90.00
_cell.angle_gamma   90.00
#
_symmetry.space_group_name_H-M   'P 1'
#
loop_
_entity.id
_entity.type
_entity.pdbx_description
1 polymer ?
#
loop_
_entity_poly.entity_id
_entity_poly.type
_entity_poly.pdbx_seq_one_letter_code
_entity_poly.pdbx_strand_id
1 'polypeptide(L)'
;MKILPALIISLIMLHSTQATAADDVVGKIVLKKGLTEKSNLNCQGSECDNMIIRRGDRIRTGRDSKVQVMLTDGTGIIIYERSDIIFNYVINPGRKKP
;
A
#
# COMPACT_ATOMS: atom_id res chain seq x y z
N MET A 1 -21.67 54.24 8.38
CA MET A 1 -21.49 52.94 9.06
C MET A 1 -20.76 52.02 8.08
N LYS A 2 -19.53 51.60 8.39
CA LYS A 2 -18.74 50.70 7.53
C LYS A 2 -18.89 49.28 8.07
N ILE A 3 -19.52 48.40 7.30
CA ILE A 3 -19.64 46.97 7.64
C ILE A 3 -18.42 46.27 7.02
N LEU A 4 -17.52 45.80 7.87
CA LEU A 4 -16.40 44.95 7.48
C LEU A 4 -16.96 43.51 7.33
N PRO A 5 -16.77 42.82 6.20
CA PRO A 5 -17.16 41.41 6.14
C PRO A 5 -16.11 40.60 6.90
N ALA A 6 -16.57 39.93 7.96
CA ALA A 6 -15.78 38.94 8.67
C ALA A 6 -15.51 37.76 7.73
N LEU A 7 -14.24 37.57 7.38
CA LEU A 7 -13.76 36.46 6.57
C LEU A 7 -13.86 35.17 7.41
N ILE A 8 -14.91 34.37 7.20
CA ILE A 8 -15.06 33.07 7.85
C ILE A 8 -14.12 32.09 7.13
N ILE A 9 -12.95 31.84 7.72
CA ILE A 9 -12.06 30.76 7.28
C ILE A 9 -12.65 29.46 7.83
N SER A 10 -13.42 28.74 7.00
CA SER A 10 -13.88 27.39 7.33
C SER A 10 -12.68 26.45 7.42
N LEU A 11 -12.28 26.11 8.64
CA LEU A 11 -11.28 25.09 8.93
C LEU A 11 -11.88 23.72 8.57
N ILE A 12 -11.51 23.17 7.42
CA ILE A 12 -11.90 21.81 7.02
C ILE A 12 -11.04 20.83 7.82
N MET A 13 -11.60 20.29 8.89
CA MET A 13 -11.03 19.16 9.64
C MET A 13 -11.19 17.89 8.79
N LEU A 14 -10.15 17.56 8.01
CA LEU A 14 -10.00 16.27 7.35
C LEU A 14 -9.71 15.22 8.44
N HIS A 15 -10.76 14.53 8.89
CA HIS A 15 -10.61 13.37 9.76
C HIS A 15 -10.05 12.22 8.91
N SER A 16 -8.81 11.81 9.15
CA SER A 16 -8.26 10.59 8.59
C SER A 16 -9.02 9.41 9.18
N THR A 17 -9.94 8.84 8.39
CA THR A 17 -10.56 7.57 8.72
C THR A 17 -9.45 6.52 8.80
N GLN A 18 -9.06 6.12 10.01
CA GLN A 18 -8.18 4.97 10.19
C GLN A 18 -8.99 3.72 9.82
N ALA A 19 -8.93 3.34 8.54
CA ALA A 19 -9.42 2.06 8.08
C ALA A 19 -8.60 0.98 8.79
N THR A 20 -9.28 0.13 9.56
CA THR A 20 -8.66 -0.92 10.35
C THR A 20 -8.02 -1.96 9.43
N ALA A 21 -6.70 -1.92 9.31
CA ALA A 21 -5.84 -2.68 8.40
C ALA A 21 -5.75 -4.21 8.67
N ALA A 22 -6.69 -4.77 9.43
CA ALA A 22 -6.64 -6.18 9.85
C ALA A 22 -7.05 -7.17 8.74
N ASP A 23 -7.84 -6.74 7.76
CA ASP A 23 -8.37 -7.56 6.65
C ASP A 23 -7.54 -7.44 5.33
N ASP A 24 -6.32 -6.90 5.39
CA ASP A 24 -5.57 -6.43 4.21
C ASP A 24 -4.39 -7.32 3.75
N VAL A 25 -4.10 -8.46 4.37
CA VAL A 25 -2.95 -9.30 3.95
C VAL A 25 -3.26 -9.99 2.61
N VAL A 26 -2.46 -9.72 1.59
CA VAL A 26 -2.60 -10.31 0.24
C VAL A 26 -1.52 -11.33 -0.08
N GLY A 27 -0.41 -11.33 0.67
CA GLY A 27 0.65 -12.30 0.48
C GLY A 27 1.84 -12.07 1.40
N LYS A 28 2.97 -12.72 1.05
CA LYS A 28 4.25 -12.53 1.73
C LYS A 28 5.40 -12.56 0.74
N ILE A 29 6.43 -11.77 1.01
CA ILE A 29 7.73 -11.89 0.37
C ILE A 29 8.36 -13.20 0.85
N VAL A 30 8.81 -14.04 -0.07
CA VAL A 30 9.55 -15.27 0.23
C VAL A 30 11.04 -15.15 -0.11
N LEU A 31 11.41 -14.17 -0.95
CA LEU A 31 12.80 -13.86 -1.26
C LEU A 31 12.94 -12.37 -1.61
N LYS A 32 13.97 -11.72 -1.09
CA LYS A 32 14.40 -10.35 -1.42
C LYS A 32 15.91 -10.36 -1.68
N LYS A 33 16.32 -9.91 -2.86
CA LYS A 33 17.73 -9.77 -3.28
C LYS A 33 17.94 -8.35 -3.81
N GLY A 34 19.06 -7.73 -3.43
CA GLY A 34 19.44 -6.40 -3.90
C GLY A 34 18.60 -5.27 -3.28
N LEU A 35 18.73 -4.07 -3.83
CA LEU A 35 18.00 -2.88 -3.36
C LEU A 35 16.50 -3.03 -3.68
N THR A 36 15.68 -3.09 -2.64
CA THR A 36 14.22 -3.13 -2.76
C THR A 36 13.62 -2.22 -1.71
N GLU A 37 12.71 -1.35 -2.15
CA GLU A 37 11.93 -0.46 -1.28
C GLU A 37 10.48 -0.95 -1.24
N LYS A 38 9.90 -0.92 -0.04
CA LYS A 38 8.48 -1.20 0.18
C LYS A 38 7.85 0.01 0.86
N SER A 39 6.69 0.45 0.36
CA SER A 39 5.95 1.60 0.88
C SER A 39 4.44 1.33 0.86
N ASN A 40 3.67 2.04 1.70
CA ASN A 40 2.21 2.02 1.70
C ASN A 40 1.69 3.45 2.00
N LEU A 41 0.43 3.76 1.72
CA LEU A 41 -0.18 5.01 2.20
C LEU A 41 -0.18 5.11 3.73
N ASN A 42 -0.15 3.96 4.42
CA ASN A 42 -0.23 3.86 5.88
C ASN A 42 1.14 3.68 6.58
N CYS A 43 2.26 3.56 5.85
CA CYS A 43 3.60 3.48 6.43
C CYS A 43 4.66 3.99 5.45
N GLN A 44 5.81 4.47 5.95
CA GLN A 44 6.93 4.84 5.09
C GLN A 44 8.25 4.30 5.65
N GLY A 45 9.19 4.01 4.73
CA GLY A 45 10.54 3.58 5.10
C GLY A 45 10.57 2.26 5.88
N SER A 46 11.33 2.24 6.98
CA SER A 46 11.56 1.04 7.80
C SER A 46 10.30 0.46 8.42
N GLU A 47 9.26 1.27 8.63
CA GLU A 47 7.97 0.81 9.16
C GLU A 47 7.26 -0.15 8.20
N CYS A 48 7.51 -0.02 6.89
CA CYS A 48 6.96 -0.93 5.89
C CYS A 48 7.83 -2.15 5.62
N ASP A 49 9.07 -2.21 6.11
CA ASP A 49 10.07 -3.24 5.77
C ASP A 49 9.83 -4.56 6.53
N ASN A 50 8.59 -5.04 6.47
CA ASN A 50 8.21 -6.38 6.86
C ASN A 50 7.95 -7.25 5.63
N MET A 51 8.06 -8.57 5.80
CA MET A 51 7.88 -9.55 4.73
C MET A 51 6.41 -9.81 4.38
N ILE A 52 5.45 -9.16 5.04
CA ILE A 52 4.01 -9.32 4.78
C ILE A 52 3.61 -8.33 3.70
N ILE A 53 2.93 -8.79 2.65
CA ILE A 53 2.34 -7.88 1.66
C ILE A 53 0.90 -7.62 2.05
N ARG A 54 0.60 -6.34 2.25
CA ARG A 54 -0.73 -5.82 2.50
C ARG A 54 -1.26 -5.10 1.26
N ARG A 55 -2.57 -4.94 1.22
CA ARG A 55 -3.24 -4.12 0.23
C ARG A 55 -2.67 -2.70 0.23
N GLY A 56 -2.42 -2.18 -0.96
CA GLY A 56 -1.82 -0.86 -1.18
C GLY A 56 -0.29 -0.86 -1.05
N ASP A 57 0.34 -1.98 -0.68
CA ASP A 57 1.81 -2.06 -0.65
C ASP A 57 2.36 -1.89 -2.07
N ARG A 58 3.34 -1.01 -2.19
CA ARG A 58 4.14 -0.78 -3.39
C ARG A 58 5.53 -1.34 -3.18
N ILE A 59 6.01 -2.15 -4.12
CA ILE A 59 7.38 -2.67 -4.15
C ILE A 59 8.10 -2.05 -5.35
N ARG A 60 9.24 -1.40 -5.06
CA ARG A 60 10.16 -0.87 -6.07
C ARG A 60 11.48 -1.63 -6.01
N THR A 61 11.92 -2.13 -7.15
CA THR A 61 13.16 -2.90 -7.29
C THR A 61 14.23 -2.07 -7.99
N GLY A 62 15.44 -2.02 -7.41
CA GLY A 62 16.60 -1.36 -8.01
C GLY A 62 17.29 -2.22 -9.08
N ARG A 63 18.48 -1.81 -9.52
CA ARG A 63 19.34 -2.63 -10.39
C ARG A 63 19.77 -3.92 -9.68
N ASP A 64 19.92 -5.02 -10.41
CA ASP A 64 20.39 -6.33 -9.92
C ASP A 64 19.55 -6.92 -8.77
N SER A 65 18.31 -6.45 -8.63
CA SER A 65 17.40 -6.85 -7.56
C SER A 65 16.34 -7.84 -8.04
N LYS A 66 15.82 -8.63 -7.10
CA LYS A 66 14.77 -9.62 -7.35
C LYS A 66 13.94 -9.81 -6.09
N VAL A 67 12.62 -9.80 -6.25
CA VAL A 67 11.68 -10.10 -5.17
C VAL A 67 10.79 -11.25 -5.61
N GLN A 68 10.54 -12.20 -4.72
CA GLN A 68 9.53 -13.24 -4.93
C GLN A 68 8.45 -13.08 -3.87
N VAL A 69 7.21 -13.05 -4.32
CA VAL A 69 6.01 -12.93 -3.49
C VAL A 69 5.15 -14.17 -3.68
N MET A 70 4.68 -14.74 -2.58
CA MET A 70 3.64 -15.76 -2.57
C MET A 70 2.34 -15.11 -2.12
N LEU A 71 1.33 -15.07 -2.99
CA LEU A 71 0.00 -14.60 -2.65
C LEU A 71 -0.74 -15.62 -1.78
N THR A 72 -1.78 -15.18 -1.07
CA THR A 72 -2.58 -16.06 -0.20
C THR A 72 -3.36 -17.12 -0.96
N ASP A 73 -3.60 -16.93 -2.26
CA ASP A 73 -4.24 -17.91 -3.15
C ASP A 73 -3.26 -18.95 -3.73
N GLY A 74 -1.97 -18.88 -3.37
CA GLY A 74 -0.93 -19.78 -3.86
C GLY A 74 -0.23 -19.30 -5.14
N THR A 75 -0.63 -18.16 -5.70
CA THR A 75 0.04 -17.58 -6.88
C THR A 75 1.43 -17.05 -6.51
N GLY A 76 2.44 -17.47 -7.27
CA GLY A 76 3.80 -16.95 -7.18
C GLY A 76 4.04 -15.78 -8.14
N ILE A 77 4.59 -14.68 -7.62
CA ILE A 77 4.98 -13.50 -8.41
C ILE A 77 6.49 -13.29 -8.27
N ILE A 78 7.17 -13.14 -9.40
CA ILE A 78 8.59 -12.76 -9.45
C ILE A 78 8.69 -11.33 -10.00
N ILE A 79 9.26 -10.43 -9.22
CA ILE A 79 9.52 -9.05 -9.57
C ILE A 79 11.01 -8.92 -9.85
N TYR A 80 11.36 -8.58 -11.08
CA TYR A 80 12.75 -8.38 -11.50
C TYR A 80 13.21 -6.94 -11.24
N GLU A 81 14.45 -6.65 -11.57
CA GLU A 81 15.05 -5.34 -11.37
C GLU A 81 14.29 -4.21 -12.07
N ARG A 82 14.48 -2.97 -11.59
CA ARG A 82 13.92 -1.73 -12.15
C ARG A 82 12.40 -1.76 -12.37
N SER A 83 11.69 -2.47 -11.52
CA SER A 83 10.24 -2.64 -11.57
C SER A 83 9.55 -1.87 -10.44
N ASP A 84 8.27 -1.58 -10.66
CA ASP A 84 7.43 -0.85 -9.72
C ASP A 84 6.03 -1.46 -9.75
N ILE A 85 5.64 -2.10 -8.65
CA ILE A 85 4.40 -2.88 -8.57
C ILE A 85 3.63 -2.48 -7.33
N ILE A 86 2.31 -2.30 -7.49
CA ILE A 86 1.38 -2.06 -6.40
C ILE A 86 0.49 -3.29 -6.24
N PHE A 87 0.43 -3.83 -5.03
CA PHE A 87 -0.45 -4.93 -4.69
C PHE A 87 -1.80 -4.39 -4.24
N ASN A 88 -2.84 -4.64 -5.03
CA ASN A 88 -4.20 -4.26 -4.69
C ASN A 88 -5.16 -5.41 -5.01
N TYR A 89 -6.38 -5.33 -4.49
CA TYR A 89 -7.47 -6.22 -4.87
C TYR A 89 -8.50 -5.45 -5.69
N VAL A 90 -9.07 -6.09 -6.70
CA VAL A 90 -10.31 -5.62 -7.33
C VAL A 90 -11.44 -6.41 -6.67
N ILE A 91 -12.30 -5.73 -5.91
CA ILE A 91 -13.56 -6.34 -5.49
C ILE A 91 -14.34 -6.59 -6.77
N ASN A 92 -14.58 -7.86 -7.09
CA ASN A 92 -15.55 -8.21 -8.10
C ASN A 92 -16.92 -8.24 -7.40
N PRO A 93 -17.81 -7.24 -7.62
CA PRO A 93 -19.03 -7.08 -6.82
C PRO A 93 -20.02 -8.24 -6.94
N GLY A 94 -19.77 -9.22 -7.83
CA GLY A 94 -20.57 -10.44 -7.97
C GLY A 94 -20.18 -11.62 -7.08
N ARG A 95 -19.03 -11.60 -6.38
CA ARG A 95 -18.68 -12.67 -5.42
C ARG A 95 -19.12 -12.27 -4.01
N LYS A 96 -20.23 -12.85 -3.54
CA LYS A 96 -20.51 -12.90 -2.09
C LYS A 96 -19.29 -13.52 -1.40
N LYS A 97 -18.74 -12.83 -0.40
CA LYS A 97 -17.72 -13.36 0.53
C LYS A 97 -18.19 -14.75 1.01
N PRO A 98 -17.33 -15.78 1.06
CA PRO A 98 -17.64 -16.98 1.84
C PRO A 98 -17.77 -16.63 3.33
#